data_AF-A0A9X9AB36-F1
#
_entry.id   AF-A0A9X9AB36-F1
#
_cell.length_a   1.000
_cell.length_b   1.000
_cell.length_c   1.000
_cell.angle_alpha   90.00
_cell.angle_beta   90.00
_cell.angle_gamma   90.00
#
_symmetry.space_group_name_H-M   'P 1'
#
loop_
_entity.id
_entity.type
_entity.pdbx_description
1 polymer ?
#
loop_
_entity_poly.entity_id
_entity_poly.type
_entity_poly.pdbx_seq_one_letter_code
_entity_poly.pdbx_strand_id
1 'polypeptide(L)'
;KPTSFSVFNDSEYLIVNDQDFEKYAKLVPDEKKTKYYGYYIEDWKSTEDLVLDLKKEVAPDKQGELRNSVFAYKDIREGGAITMFIGFFVAVLFFFFACSMTYFKWFNDKEQDRIQFKSLKRIGMTDKEIRKIAIRQMGVIFFIPIVIGAIHSGFALHTLGKMLYLDLWKSGAIVIGAYIVASAIYFIIAQRGYLKHVQS
;
A
#
# COMPACT_ATOMS: atom_id res chain seq x y z
N LYS A 1 -32.17 5.86 -16.23
CA LYS A 1 -31.21 6.49 -15.27
C LYS A 1 -29.85 6.50 -15.97
N PRO A 2 -29.26 7.67 -16.26
CA PRO A 2 -27.94 7.70 -16.89
C PRO A 2 -26.92 7.13 -15.90
N THR A 3 -26.24 6.07 -16.30
CA THR A 3 -25.19 5.41 -15.52
C THR A 3 -23.97 6.31 -15.46
N SER A 4 -23.55 6.63 -14.24
CA SER A 4 -22.51 7.61 -13.87
C SER A 4 -21.07 7.13 -14.13
N PHE A 5 -20.82 6.36 -15.17
CA PHE A 5 -19.47 5.93 -15.54
C PHE A 5 -19.20 6.29 -16.99
N SER A 6 -18.99 7.59 -17.23
CA SER A 6 -18.32 8.06 -18.43
C SER A 6 -16.83 7.75 -18.28
N VAL A 7 -16.24 7.18 -19.33
CA VAL A 7 -14.79 6.88 -19.44
C VAL A 7 -13.94 8.18 -19.47
N PHE A 8 -14.59 9.34 -19.50
CA PHE A 8 -13.95 10.65 -19.65
C PHE A 8 -14.08 11.51 -18.39
N ASN A 9 -13.67 10.98 -17.24
CA ASN A 9 -13.89 11.58 -15.92
C ASN A 9 -13.00 12.81 -15.60
N ASP A 10 -12.10 13.21 -16.50
CA ASP A 10 -11.15 14.32 -16.30
C ASP A 10 -11.54 15.59 -17.10
N SER A 11 -12.70 15.62 -17.76
CA SER A 11 -13.18 16.81 -18.46
C SER A 11 -14.68 16.98 -18.26
N GLU A 12 -15.13 18.22 -18.03
CA GLU A 12 -16.55 18.54 -17.95
C GLU A 12 -17.20 18.41 -19.34
N TYR A 13 -17.67 17.22 -19.69
CA TYR A 13 -18.47 17.02 -20.90
C TYR A 13 -19.92 17.38 -20.59
N LEU A 14 -20.43 18.42 -21.27
CA LEU A 14 -21.84 18.76 -21.25
C LEU A 14 -22.55 18.02 -22.39
N ILE A 15 -23.49 17.15 -22.05
CA ILE A 15 -24.39 16.53 -23.04
C ILE A 15 -25.47 17.57 -23.36
N VAL A 16 -25.50 18.02 -24.62
CA VAL A 16 -26.44 19.01 -25.14
C VAL A 16 -27.34 18.38 -26.21
N ASN A 17 -28.54 18.94 -26.40
CA ASN A 17 -29.40 18.59 -27.53
C ASN A 17 -28.87 19.22 -28.83
N ASP A 18 -29.38 18.78 -29.98
CA ASP A 18 -28.90 19.20 -31.30
C ASP A 18 -29.02 20.71 -31.54
N GLN A 19 -30.09 21.35 -31.04
CA GLN A 19 -30.30 22.79 -31.22
C GLN A 19 -29.25 23.62 -30.47
N ASP A 20 -28.98 23.25 -29.22
CA ASP A 20 -27.96 23.90 -28.41
C ASP A 20 -26.57 23.62 -28.97
N PHE A 21 -26.30 22.39 -29.42
CA PHE A 21 -25.05 22.05 -30.10
C PHE A 21 -24.79 22.95 -31.30
N GLU A 22 -25.75 23.07 -32.22
CA GLU A 22 -25.61 23.93 -33.40
C GLU A 22 -25.39 25.40 -33.04
N LYS A 23 -26.12 25.91 -32.02
CA LYS A 23 -25.96 27.28 -31.53
C LYS A 23 -24.54 27.54 -31.05
N TYR A 24 -23.99 26.66 -30.22
CA TYR A 24 -22.63 26.82 -29.68
C TYR A 24 -21.55 26.53 -30.74
N ALA A 25 -21.77 25.55 -31.62
CA ALA A 25 -20.82 25.20 -32.68
C ALA A 25 -20.58 26.36 -33.67
N LYS A 26 -21.58 27.22 -33.90
CA LYS A 26 -21.44 28.43 -34.74
C LYS A 26 -20.55 29.50 -34.10
N LEU A 27 -20.43 29.53 -32.78
CA LEU A 27 -19.64 30.53 -32.05
C LEU A 27 -18.15 30.16 -31.94
N VAL A 28 -17.80 28.91 -32.23
CA VAL A 28 -16.44 28.37 -32.10
C VAL A 28 -15.79 28.26 -33.47
N PRO A 29 -14.55 28.77 -33.67
CA PRO A 29 -13.80 28.56 -34.90
C PRO A 29 -13.59 27.07 -35.21
N ASP A 30 -13.61 26.70 -36.50
CA ASP A 30 -13.48 25.30 -36.93
C ASP A 30 -12.17 24.66 -36.47
N GLU A 31 -11.10 25.44 -36.36
CA GLU A 31 -9.77 25.03 -35.86
C GLU A 31 -9.80 24.46 -34.45
N LYS A 32 -10.81 24.84 -33.64
CA LYS A 32 -10.98 24.40 -32.25
C LYS A 32 -11.98 23.25 -32.12
N LYS A 33 -12.60 22.80 -33.22
CA LYS A 33 -13.59 21.72 -33.22
C LYS A 33 -12.89 20.38 -33.39
N THR A 34 -13.11 19.48 -32.43
CA THR A 34 -12.59 18.11 -32.48
C THR A 34 -13.75 17.12 -32.53
N LYS A 35 -13.63 16.09 -33.37
CA LYS A 35 -14.54 14.94 -33.38
C LYS A 35 -13.88 13.77 -32.66
N TYR A 36 -14.58 13.19 -31.70
CA TYR A 36 -14.13 12.01 -30.97
C TYR A 36 -14.99 10.80 -31.38
N TYR A 37 -14.32 9.70 -31.71
CA TYR A 37 -14.98 8.41 -31.96
C TYR A 37 -14.66 7.46 -30.81
N GLY A 38 -15.69 6.88 -30.21
CA GLY A 38 -15.56 5.90 -29.14
C GLY A 38 -16.23 4.58 -29.55
N TYR A 39 -15.52 3.47 -29.36
CA TYR A 39 -16.05 2.13 -29.58
C TYR A 39 -16.01 1.36 -28.27
N TYR A 40 -17.12 0.72 -27.92
CA TYR A 40 -17.18 -0.19 -26.79
C TYR A 40 -16.92 -1.61 -27.28
N ILE A 41 -15.90 -2.27 -26.71
CA ILE A 41 -15.55 -3.66 -27.00
C ILE A 41 -15.67 -4.45 -25.70
N GLU A 42 -16.45 -5.52 -25.71
CA GLU A 42 -16.75 -6.31 -24.51
C GLU A 42 -15.49 -7.01 -23.96
N ASP A 43 -14.74 -7.70 -24.83
CA ASP A 43 -13.44 -8.31 -24.49
C ASP A 43 -12.26 -7.40 -24.89
N TRP A 44 -12.25 -6.17 -24.40
CA TRP A 44 -11.19 -5.20 -24.69
C TRP A 44 -9.78 -5.65 -24.24
N LYS A 45 -9.65 -6.69 -23.41
CA LYS A 45 -8.33 -7.18 -22.97
C LYS A 45 -7.62 -8.00 -24.04
N SER A 46 -8.36 -8.60 -24.97
CA SER A 46 -7.82 -9.37 -26.10
C SER A 46 -7.59 -8.51 -27.36
N THR A 47 -7.86 -7.21 -27.31
CA THR A 47 -7.74 -6.31 -28.47
C THR A 47 -6.35 -5.74 -28.66
N GLU A 48 -5.30 -6.35 -28.11
CA GLU A 48 -3.93 -5.84 -28.25
C GLU A 48 -3.50 -5.79 -29.71
N ASP A 49 -3.63 -6.90 -30.43
CA ASP A 49 -3.26 -6.99 -31.84
C ASP A 49 -4.07 -6.01 -32.69
N LEU A 50 -5.38 -5.90 -32.41
CA LEU A 50 -6.26 -4.93 -33.08
C LEU A 50 -5.78 -3.49 -32.88
N VAL A 51 -5.37 -3.10 -31.67
CA VAL A 51 -4.89 -1.74 -31.40
C VAL A 51 -3.52 -1.51 -32.06
N LEU A 52 -2.66 -2.53 -32.11
CA LEU A 52 -1.38 -2.45 -32.81
C LEU A 52 -1.57 -2.27 -34.32
N ASP A 53 -2.51 -2.99 -34.91
CA ASP A 53 -2.84 -2.85 -36.33
C ASP A 53 -3.48 -1.49 -36.62
N LEU A 54 -4.41 -1.05 -35.78
CA LEU A 54 -5.00 0.29 -35.89
C LEU A 54 -3.95 1.40 -35.80
N LYS A 55 -2.95 1.26 -34.93
CA LYS A 55 -1.87 2.24 -34.79
C LYS A 55 -1.01 2.36 -36.05
N LYS A 56 -0.89 1.29 -36.86
CA LYS A 56 -0.16 1.32 -38.15
C LYS A 56 -0.96 2.05 -39.24
N GLU A 57 -2.28 1.94 -39.21
CA GLU A 57 -3.18 2.61 -40.16
C GLU A 57 -3.38 4.10 -39.84
N VAL A 58 -3.11 4.53 -38.61
CA VAL A 58 -3.19 5.93 -38.18
C VAL A 58 -1.90 6.68 -38.53
N ALA A 59 -2.05 7.89 -39.06
CA ALA A 59 -0.93 8.77 -39.38
C ALA A 59 0.01 8.97 -38.17
N PRO A 60 1.36 8.96 -38.36
CA PRO A 60 2.31 8.98 -37.24
C PRO A 60 2.13 10.14 -36.26
N ASP A 61 1.74 11.31 -36.75
CA ASP A 61 1.46 12.53 -35.97
C ASP A 61 0.20 12.42 -35.09
N LYS A 62 -0.71 11.50 -35.42
CA LYS A 62 -1.99 11.30 -34.71
C LYS A 62 -2.03 10.06 -33.83
N GLN A 63 -0.97 9.26 -33.79
CA GLN A 63 -0.93 8.05 -32.96
C GLN A 63 -1.08 8.36 -31.46
N GLY A 64 -0.68 9.55 -31.00
CA GLY A 64 -0.86 10.00 -29.61
C GLY A 64 -2.32 10.30 -29.22
N GLU A 65 -3.21 10.49 -30.21
CA GLU A 65 -4.64 10.73 -29.99
C GLU A 65 -5.40 9.41 -29.78
N LEU A 66 -4.81 8.26 -30.15
CA LEU A 66 -5.42 6.95 -29.97
C LEU A 66 -5.36 6.51 -28.50
N ARG A 67 -6.48 6.66 -27.81
CA ARG A 67 -6.66 6.14 -26.44
C ARG A 67 -7.24 4.73 -26.49
N ASN A 68 -6.68 3.83 -25.71
CA ASN A 68 -7.14 2.45 -25.60
C ASN A 68 -7.02 1.94 -24.16
N SER A 69 -7.91 1.03 -23.78
CA SER A 69 -7.91 0.48 -22.42
C SER A 69 -6.88 -0.63 -22.22
N VAL A 70 -6.51 -1.37 -23.28
CA VAL A 70 -5.62 -2.54 -23.19
C VAL A 70 -4.19 -2.17 -22.79
N PHE A 71 -3.57 -1.18 -23.45
CA PHE A 71 -2.24 -0.72 -23.09
C PHE A 71 -2.23 0.04 -21.77
N ALA A 72 -3.24 0.90 -21.52
CA ALA A 72 -3.36 1.57 -20.22
C ALA A 72 -3.44 0.57 -19.05
N TYR A 73 -4.18 -0.53 -19.23
CA TYR A 73 -4.23 -1.61 -18.25
C TYR A 73 -2.89 -2.35 -18.11
N LYS A 74 -2.22 -2.65 -19.22
CA LYS A 74 -0.90 -3.30 -19.19
C LYS A 74 0.13 -2.43 -18.49
N ASP A 75 0.20 -1.14 -18.80
CA ASP A 75 1.13 -0.19 -18.18
C ASP A 75 0.93 -0.14 -16.67
N ILE A 76 -0.33 -0.02 -16.21
CA ILE A 76 -0.68 -0.03 -14.79
C ILE A 76 -0.35 -1.38 -14.14
N ARG A 77 -0.63 -2.49 -14.83
CA ARG A 77 -0.38 -3.85 -14.31
C ARG A 77 1.11 -4.14 -14.18
N GLU A 78 1.89 -3.83 -15.20
CA GLU A 78 3.33 -4.09 -15.24
C GLU A 78 4.08 -3.18 -14.27
N GLY A 79 3.82 -1.87 -14.31
CA GLY A 79 4.37 -0.92 -13.35
C GLY A 79 3.94 -1.25 -11.91
N GLY A 80 2.66 -1.54 -11.71
CA GLY A 80 2.10 -1.91 -10.41
C GLY A 80 2.70 -3.19 -9.83
N ALA A 81 2.96 -4.21 -10.67
CA ALA A 81 3.59 -5.46 -10.23
C ALA A 81 5.00 -5.22 -9.69
N ILE A 82 5.80 -4.40 -10.38
CA ILE A 82 7.17 -4.05 -9.95
C ILE A 82 7.12 -3.26 -8.64
N THR A 83 6.24 -2.26 -8.53
CA THR A 83 6.08 -1.48 -7.30
C THR A 83 5.62 -2.35 -6.13
N MET A 84 4.67 -3.27 -6.34
CA MET A 84 4.24 -4.22 -5.31
C MET A 84 5.38 -5.14 -4.87
N PHE A 85 6.17 -5.66 -5.80
CA PHE A 85 7.31 -6.52 -5.50
C PHE A 85 8.35 -5.78 -4.64
N ILE A 86 8.75 -4.58 -5.05
CA ILE A 86 9.70 -3.76 -4.29
C ILE A 86 9.12 -3.41 -2.91
N GLY A 87 7.86 -2.98 -2.84
CA GLY A 87 7.19 -2.65 -1.58
C GLY A 87 7.14 -3.82 -0.61
N PHE A 88 6.81 -5.02 -1.11
CA PHE A 88 6.82 -6.25 -0.31
C PHE A 88 8.23 -6.59 0.19
N PHE A 89 9.23 -6.54 -0.69
CA PHE A 89 10.62 -6.86 -0.33
C PHE A 89 11.16 -5.88 0.73
N VAL A 90 10.90 -4.59 0.55
CA VAL A 90 11.26 -3.54 1.52
C VAL A 90 10.58 -3.80 2.87
N ALA A 91 9.29 -4.14 2.88
CA ALA A 91 8.58 -4.47 4.12
C ALA A 91 9.20 -5.67 4.85
N VAL A 92 9.57 -6.73 4.12
CA VAL A 92 10.26 -7.90 4.69
C VAL A 92 11.64 -7.54 5.24
N LEU A 93 12.41 -6.71 4.54
CA LEU A 93 13.72 -6.25 5.02
C LEU A 93 13.61 -5.45 6.32
N PHE A 94 12.65 -4.51 6.40
CA PHE A 94 12.42 -3.75 7.63
C PHE A 94 11.94 -4.66 8.77
N PHE A 95 11.14 -5.67 8.47
CA PHE A 95 10.75 -6.68 9.46
C PHE A 95 11.96 -7.42 10.03
N PHE A 96 12.85 -7.94 9.17
CA PHE A 96 14.08 -8.60 9.62
C PHE A 96 15.02 -7.65 10.37
N PHE A 97 15.13 -6.40 9.93
CA PHE A 97 15.91 -5.38 10.62
C PHE A 97 15.38 -5.13 12.04
N ALA A 98 14.07 -4.97 12.21
CA ALA A 98 13.44 -4.83 13.52
C ALA A 98 13.65 -6.08 14.40
N CYS A 99 13.56 -7.28 13.81
CA CYS A 99 13.82 -8.53 14.50
C CYS A 99 15.27 -8.60 15.02
N SER A 100 16.23 -8.33 14.13
CA SER A 100 17.66 -8.30 14.42
C SER A 100 18.01 -7.28 15.50
N MET A 101 17.51 -6.05 15.37
CA MET A 101 17.72 -4.99 16.37
C MET A 101 17.21 -5.41 17.77
N THR A 102 16.04 -6.04 17.81
CA THR A 102 15.47 -6.55 19.08
C THR A 102 16.32 -7.68 19.67
N TYR A 103 16.78 -8.61 18.83
CA TYR A 103 17.66 -9.69 19.25
C TYR A 103 18.99 -9.17 19.82
N PHE A 104 19.63 -8.20 19.14
CA PHE A 104 20.86 -7.57 19.61
C PHE A 104 20.67 -6.87 20.95
N LYS A 105 19.55 -6.16 21.12
CA LYS A 105 19.21 -5.53 22.40
C LYS A 105 19.15 -6.58 23.53
N TRP A 106 18.48 -7.70 23.29
CA TRP A 106 18.38 -8.77 24.30
C TRP A 106 19.71 -9.45 24.62
N PHE A 107 20.58 -9.58 23.62
CA PHE A 107 21.90 -10.17 23.84
C PHE A 107 22.82 -9.22 24.64
N ASN A 108 22.82 -7.94 24.31
CA ASN A 108 23.66 -6.94 24.97
C ASN A 108 23.18 -6.61 26.40
N ASP A 109 21.87 -6.62 26.65
CA ASP A 109 21.32 -6.27 27.97
C ASP A 109 21.45 -7.43 29.00
N LYS A 110 21.96 -8.61 28.59
CA LYS A 110 22.01 -9.84 29.42
C LYS A 110 22.79 -9.69 30.73
N GLU A 111 23.95 -9.03 30.69
CA GLU A 111 24.80 -8.80 31.87
C GLU A 111 24.09 -7.87 32.88
N GLN A 112 23.52 -6.78 32.37
CA GLN A 112 22.82 -5.78 33.15
C GLN A 112 21.52 -6.32 33.75
N ASP A 113 20.76 -7.12 33.00
CA ASP A 113 19.58 -7.85 33.46
C ASP A 113 19.93 -8.79 34.63
N ARG A 114 21.09 -9.47 34.58
CA ARG A 114 21.56 -10.35 35.66
C ARG A 114 21.82 -9.59 36.96
N ILE A 115 22.41 -8.39 36.86
CA ILE A 115 22.66 -7.52 38.02
C ILE A 115 21.32 -7.06 38.62
N GLN A 116 20.39 -6.59 37.78
CA GLN A 116 19.05 -6.19 38.24
C GLN A 116 18.28 -7.35 38.86
N PHE A 117 18.35 -8.55 38.26
CA PHE A 117 17.72 -9.76 38.78
C PHE A 117 18.22 -10.09 40.20
N LYS A 118 19.54 -10.05 40.43
CA LYS A 118 20.12 -10.28 41.76
C LYS A 118 19.66 -9.22 42.78
N SER A 119 19.57 -7.95 42.38
CA SER A 119 19.10 -6.87 43.25
C SER A 119 17.63 -7.02 43.64
N LEU A 120 16.75 -7.34 42.69
CA LEU A 120 15.32 -7.55 42.95
C LEU A 120 15.09 -8.77 43.85
N LYS A 121 15.88 -9.84 43.67
CA LYS A 121 15.83 -11.02 44.53
C LYS A 121 16.23 -10.72 45.98
N ARG A 122 17.19 -9.82 46.20
CA ARG A 122 17.60 -9.37 47.56
C ARG A 122 16.49 -8.60 48.30
N ILE A 123 15.55 -8.00 47.57
CA ILE A 123 14.42 -7.26 48.15
C ILE A 123 13.20 -8.19 48.35
N GLY A 124 13.35 -9.50 48.07
CA GLY A 124 12.33 -10.51 48.33
C GLY A 124 11.39 -10.80 47.16
N MET A 125 11.67 -10.28 45.96
CA MET A 125 10.86 -10.60 44.79
C MET A 125 11.06 -12.04 44.32
N THR A 126 9.97 -12.66 43.88
CA THR A 126 10.00 -14.01 43.31
C THR A 126 10.52 -13.98 41.86
N ASP A 127 11.14 -15.07 41.42
CA ASP A 127 11.65 -15.20 40.04
C ASP A 127 10.54 -15.02 38.99
N LYS A 128 9.28 -15.36 39.34
CA LYS A 128 8.10 -15.17 38.48
C LYS A 128 7.77 -13.69 38.26
N GLU A 129 7.87 -12.88 39.32
CA GLU A 129 7.58 -11.44 39.24
C GLU A 129 8.65 -10.71 38.42
N ILE A 130 9.92 -11.04 38.66
CA ILE A 130 11.05 -10.43 37.92
C ILE A 130 10.93 -10.77 36.42
N ARG A 131 10.65 -12.04 36.08
CA ARG A 131 10.41 -12.47 34.70
C ARG A 131 9.26 -11.71 34.04
N LYS A 132 8.15 -11.50 34.75
CA LYS A 132 6.98 -10.77 34.24
C LYS A 132 7.32 -9.31 33.93
N ILE A 133 8.11 -8.67 34.77
CA ILE A 133 8.57 -7.29 34.57
C ILE A 133 9.47 -7.20 33.34
N ALA A 134 10.47 -8.07 33.22
CA ALA A 134 11.40 -8.10 32.08
C ALA A 134 10.66 -8.28 30.74
N ILE A 135 9.76 -9.26 30.66
CA ILE A 135 8.93 -9.49 29.46
C ILE A 135 8.11 -8.25 29.10
N ARG A 136 7.52 -7.58 30.09
CA ARG A 136 6.68 -6.40 29.86
C ARG A 136 7.51 -5.23 29.34
N GLN A 137 8.69 -5.00 29.92
CA GLN A 137 9.61 -3.95 29.47
C GLN A 137 10.08 -4.20 28.02
N MET A 138 10.45 -5.43 27.70
CA MET A 138 10.84 -5.83 26.35
C MET A 138 9.67 -5.67 25.37
N GLY A 139 8.46 -6.05 25.77
CA GLY A 139 7.24 -5.89 24.97
C GLY A 139 6.95 -4.42 24.67
N VAL A 140 7.04 -3.53 25.66
CA VAL A 140 6.83 -2.09 25.46
C VAL A 140 7.79 -1.52 24.42
N ILE A 141 9.07 -1.87 24.50
CA ILE A 141 10.09 -1.38 23.56
C ILE A 141 9.85 -1.91 22.14
N PHE A 142 9.34 -3.14 22.01
CA PHE A 142 9.05 -3.76 20.72
C PHE A 142 7.75 -3.25 20.07
N PHE A 143 6.67 -3.12 20.85
CA PHE A 143 5.34 -2.79 20.31
C PHE A 143 5.11 -1.28 20.14
N ILE A 144 5.79 -0.41 20.90
CA ILE A 144 5.64 1.06 20.74
C ILE A 144 5.92 1.50 19.29
N PRO A 145 7.05 1.13 18.67
CA PRO A 145 7.33 1.50 17.28
C PRO A 145 6.27 0.99 16.29
N ILE A 146 5.73 -0.21 16.53
CA ILE A 146 4.71 -0.82 15.68
C ILE A 146 3.40 -0.02 15.76
N VAL A 147 2.96 0.36 16.96
CA VAL A 147 1.74 1.16 17.14
C VAL A 147 1.88 2.53 16.49
N ILE A 148 3.02 3.20 16.69
CA ILE A 148 3.31 4.50 16.07
C ILE A 148 3.30 4.36 14.54
N GLY A 149 3.95 3.32 14.00
CA GLY A 149 3.95 3.00 12.58
C GLY A 149 2.54 2.77 12.04
N ALA A 150 1.72 1.97 12.73
CA ALA A 150 0.34 1.70 12.32
C ALA A 150 -0.53 2.96 12.27
N ILE A 151 -0.38 3.86 13.26
CA ILE A 151 -1.06 5.16 13.26
C ILE A 151 -0.60 6.02 12.08
N HIS A 152 0.71 6.11 11.87
CA HIS A 152 1.28 6.88 10.76
C HIS A 152 0.83 6.34 9.40
N SER A 153 0.85 5.02 9.21
CA SER A 153 0.33 4.34 8.01
C SER A 153 -1.17 4.59 7.81
N GLY A 154 -1.97 4.59 8.88
CA GLY A 154 -3.39 4.94 8.80
C GLY A 154 -3.62 6.35 8.28
N PHE A 155 -2.86 7.33 8.77
CA PHE A 155 -2.91 8.71 8.27
C PHE A 155 -2.49 8.81 6.79
N ALA A 156 -1.42 8.10 6.41
CA ALA A 156 -0.96 8.06 5.02
C ALA A 156 -2.02 7.44 4.09
N LEU A 157 -2.62 6.31 4.49
CA LEU A 157 -3.69 5.65 3.73
C LEU A 157 -4.92 6.54 3.54
N HIS A 158 -5.33 7.25 4.59
CA HIS A 158 -6.45 8.20 4.51
C HIS A 158 -6.18 9.33 3.52
N THR A 159 -4.97 9.90 3.57
CA THR A 159 -4.56 10.99 2.68
C THR A 159 -4.48 10.51 1.22
N LEU A 160 -3.85 9.34 1.00
CA LEU A 160 -3.72 8.74 -0.33
C LEU A 160 -5.08 8.33 -0.91
N GLY A 161 -5.97 7.76 -0.10
CA GLY A 161 -7.32 7.39 -0.51
C GLY A 161 -8.12 8.60 -1.00
N LYS A 162 -7.99 9.76 -0.33
CA LYS A 162 -8.59 11.02 -0.78
C LYS A 162 -7.99 11.53 -2.08
N MET A 163 -6.67 11.47 -2.24
CA MET A 163 -6.00 11.93 -3.47
C MET A 163 -6.38 11.09 -4.69
N LEU A 164 -6.55 9.77 -4.50
CA LEU A 164 -6.86 8.84 -5.58
C LEU A 164 -8.37 8.60 -5.76
N TYR A 165 -9.23 9.17 -4.90
CA TYR A 165 -10.66 8.88 -4.85
C TYR A 165 -10.96 7.36 -4.72
N LEU A 166 -10.12 6.65 -3.96
CA LEU A 166 -10.23 5.20 -3.74
C LEU A 166 -10.45 4.90 -2.25
N ASP A 167 -11.27 3.89 -1.97
CA ASP A 167 -11.35 3.31 -0.63
C ASP A 167 -10.19 2.31 -0.43
N LEU A 168 -9.12 2.80 0.20
CA LEU A 168 -7.94 2.01 0.52
C LEU A 168 -8.01 1.36 1.91
N TRP A 169 -9.10 1.57 2.66
CA TRP A 169 -9.09 1.28 4.09
C TRP A 169 -9.07 -0.22 4.36
N LYS A 170 -9.85 -0.98 3.60
CA LYS A 170 -9.89 -2.45 3.71
C LYS A 170 -8.53 -3.08 3.42
N SER A 171 -7.93 -2.72 2.28
CA SER A 171 -6.62 -3.25 1.87
C SER A 171 -5.51 -2.84 2.85
N GLY A 172 -5.52 -1.58 3.30
CA GLY A 172 -4.56 -1.07 4.28
C GLY A 172 -4.68 -1.76 5.64
N ALA A 173 -5.90 -1.97 6.14
CA ALA A 173 -6.14 -2.67 7.41
C ALA A 173 -5.65 -4.12 7.38
N ILE A 174 -5.82 -4.83 6.26
CA ILE A 174 -5.29 -6.19 6.08
C ILE A 174 -3.77 -6.20 6.19
N VAL A 175 -3.08 -5.27 5.52
CA VAL A 175 -1.61 -5.21 5.53
C VAL A 175 -1.06 -4.84 6.91
N ILE A 176 -1.63 -3.82 7.55
CA ILE A 176 -1.25 -3.42 8.92
C ILE A 176 -1.51 -4.56 9.91
N GLY A 177 -2.66 -5.23 9.81
CA GLY A 177 -3.02 -6.37 10.64
C GLY A 177 -2.06 -7.54 10.45
N ALA A 178 -1.74 -7.90 9.20
CA ALA A 178 -0.78 -8.96 8.89
C ALA A 178 0.61 -8.67 9.47
N TYR A 179 1.08 -7.42 9.37
CA TYR A 179 2.35 -7.00 9.98
C TYR A 179 2.33 -7.13 11.50
N ILE A 180 1.29 -6.65 12.18
CA ILE A 180 1.14 -6.78 13.64
C ILE A 180 1.11 -8.26 14.06
N VAL A 181 0.39 -9.12 13.33
CA VAL A 181 0.32 -10.55 13.61
C VAL A 181 1.70 -11.20 13.45
N ALA A 182 2.42 -10.91 12.36
CA ALA A 182 3.77 -11.42 12.14
C ALA A 182 4.73 -10.98 13.26
N SER A 183 4.68 -9.71 13.66
CA SER A 183 5.48 -9.17 14.77
C SER A 183 5.12 -9.81 16.11
N ALA A 184 3.84 -10.06 16.37
CA ALA A 184 3.38 -10.73 17.59
C ALA A 184 3.86 -12.19 17.65
N ILE A 185 3.78 -12.93 16.54
CA ILE A 185 4.31 -14.30 16.42
C ILE A 185 5.81 -14.30 16.70
N TYR A 186 6.56 -13.38 16.08
CA TYR A 186 7.99 -13.23 16.34
C TYR A 186 8.28 -12.96 17.82
N PHE A 187 7.58 -12.01 18.43
CA PHE A 187 7.76 -11.67 19.84
C PHE A 187 7.55 -12.89 20.75
N ILE A 188 6.52 -13.71 20.49
CA ILE A 188 6.26 -14.94 21.26
C ILE A 188 7.41 -15.95 21.11
N ILE A 189 7.90 -16.17 19.89
CA ILE A 189 9.03 -17.09 19.62
C ILE A 189 10.27 -16.61 20.35
N ALA A 190 10.56 -15.32 20.21
CA ALA A 190 11.74 -14.69 20.75
C ALA A 190 11.68 -14.71 22.30
N GLN A 191 10.53 -14.40 22.91
CA GLN A 191 10.32 -14.49 24.35
C GLN A 191 10.56 -15.91 24.88
N ARG A 192 10.06 -16.94 24.18
CA ARG A 192 10.30 -18.35 24.55
C ARG A 192 11.80 -18.70 24.51
N GLY A 193 12.53 -18.16 23.53
CA GLY A 193 13.98 -18.31 23.42
C GLY A 193 14.75 -17.68 24.57
N TYR A 194 14.39 -16.46 24.98
CA TYR A 194 14.99 -15.76 26.13
C TYR A 194 14.81 -16.55 27.43
N LEU A 195 13.60 -17.07 27.67
CA LEU A 195 13.26 -17.77 28.90
C LEU A 195 13.97 -19.10 29.10
N LYS A 196 14.24 -19.82 28.01
CA LYS A 196 15.08 -21.03 28.08
C LYS A 196 16.50 -20.72 28.51
N HIS A 197 17.04 -19.55 28.16
CA HIS A 197 18.42 -19.18 28.46
C HIS A 197 18.60 -18.55 29.85
N VAL A 198 17.56 -17.95 30.43
CA VAL A 198 17.64 -17.35 31.78
C VAL A 198 17.50 -18.40 32.90
N GLN A 199 16.93 -19.57 32.60
CA GLN A 199 16.79 -20.69 33.55
C GLN A 199 17.99 -21.66 33.56
N SER A 200 18.95 -21.51 32.64
CA SER A 200 20.20 -22.27 32.60
C SER A 200 21.38 -21.46 33.15
#